data_AF-A0A7X0G6W1-F1
#
_entry.id   AF-A0A7X0G6W1-F1
#
_cell.length_a   1.000
_cell.length_b   1.000
_cell.length_c   1.000
_cell.angle_alpha   90.00
_cell.angle_beta   90.00
_cell.angle_gamma   90.00
#
_symmetry.space_group_name_H-M   'P 1'
#
loop_
_entity.id
_entity.type
_entity.pdbx_description
1 polymer ?
#
loop_
_entity_poly.entity_id
_entity_poly.type
_entity_poly.pdbx_seq_one_letter_code
_entity_poly.pdbx_strand_id
1 'polypeptide(L)'
;MTHTTVSCGSSADRRRPGRLFAGLALALAVLVLAGCASSSGADGSGTPRPSARPDERLRQTISQGLLAEGRQEEARIVALGGSRLTRVEAPFLRTWAIYRVDYRQSPHPVQLHVATGGGRVELLTGVPEAFGRVTAADGTAVGDAATAVALARAYVETTRPGGVLTYVVGRVEDIEFRPGITGAAAERRDEILAEYRPRIKQPAAEASGRGFTATVYAVKDKALQRHDIGVTAKGAVDDRVKTLVPDLPVPYTL
;
A
#
# COMPACT_ATOMS: atom_id res chain seq x y z
N MET A 1 26.66 12.38 -45.32
CA MET A 1 25.82 13.58 -45.22
C MET A 1 25.66 13.92 -43.76
N THR A 2 26.45 14.90 -43.31
CA THR A 2 26.64 15.33 -41.93
C THR A 2 25.64 16.45 -41.63
N HIS A 3 24.73 16.22 -40.68
CA HIS A 3 23.93 17.30 -40.10
C HIS A 3 24.33 17.49 -38.64
N THR A 4 25.14 18.54 -38.45
CA THR A 4 25.38 19.20 -37.17
C THR A 4 24.33 20.30 -37.02
N THR A 5 23.60 20.30 -35.91
CA THR A 5 22.89 21.50 -35.43
C THR A 5 23.07 21.63 -33.92
N VAL A 6 23.81 22.68 -33.56
CA VAL A 6 23.89 23.27 -32.23
C VAL A 6 22.75 24.29 -32.12
N SER A 7 22.07 24.38 -30.97
CA SER A 7 21.38 25.62 -30.59
C SER A 7 21.30 25.76 -29.08
N CYS A 8 21.85 26.88 -28.60
CA CYS A 8 21.84 27.39 -27.24
C CYS A 8 20.48 27.97 -26.82
N GLY A 9 20.24 28.02 -25.50
CA GLY A 9 19.21 28.83 -24.84
C GLY A 9 19.23 28.56 -23.34
N SER A 10 20.10 29.21 -22.57
CA SER A 10 19.94 30.55 -21.97
C SER A 10 19.02 30.58 -20.74
N SER A 11 19.68 30.60 -19.59
CA SER A 11 19.37 31.22 -18.29
C SER A 11 18.04 31.95 -18.10
N ALA A 12 17.32 31.58 -17.03
CA ALA A 12 16.58 32.54 -16.22
C ALA A 12 16.51 32.08 -14.75
N ASP A 13 17.45 32.61 -13.98
CA ASP A 13 17.45 32.75 -12.53
C ASP A 13 16.18 33.51 -12.06
N ARG A 14 15.46 32.97 -11.08
CA ARG A 14 14.52 33.73 -10.25
C ARG A 14 14.55 33.24 -8.81
N ARG A 15 15.50 33.80 -8.05
CA ARG A 15 15.36 33.98 -6.60
C ARG A 15 14.10 34.79 -6.28
N ARG A 16 13.31 34.35 -5.29
CA ARG A 16 12.48 35.26 -4.48
C ARG A 16 12.68 34.98 -2.98
N PRO A 17 12.91 36.04 -2.18
CA PRO A 17 13.13 35.92 -0.75
C PRO A 17 11.81 35.99 0.05
N GLY A 18 11.83 35.30 1.19
CA GLY A 18 11.35 35.73 2.51
C GLY A 18 9.94 36.29 2.66
N ARG A 19 9.13 35.62 3.49
CA ARG A 19 8.27 36.29 4.48
C ARG A 19 8.24 35.51 5.79
N LEU A 20 8.92 36.09 6.77
CA LEU A 20 8.69 35.91 8.20
C LEU A 20 7.25 36.30 8.53
N PHE A 21 6.51 35.45 9.22
CA PHE A 21 5.35 35.87 10.01
C PHE A 21 5.53 35.35 11.44
N ALA A 22 5.86 36.30 12.30
CA ALA A 22 5.75 36.23 13.75
C ALA A 22 4.36 36.70 14.17
N GLY A 23 3.82 36.14 15.26
CA GLY A 23 2.60 36.63 15.93
C GLY A 23 1.78 35.46 16.49
N LEU A 24 1.82 35.08 17.78
CA LEU A 24 1.44 35.76 19.04
C LEU A 24 -0.01 35.41 19.48
N ALA A 25 -0.15 35.22 20.82
CA ALA A 25 -1.34 35.02 21.67
C ALA A 25 -1.84 33.57 21.77
N LEU A 26 -1.68 32.82 22.87
CA LEU A 26 -1.91 33.07 24.31
C LEU A 26 -3.36 33.46 24.64
N ALA A 27 -4.17 32.47 25.01
CA ALA A 27 -5.35 32.67 25.84
C ALA A 27 -5.57 31.44 26.73
N LEU A 28 -5.26 31.66 28.01
CA LEU A 28 -5.48 30.79 29.15
C LEU A 28 -6.97 30.90 29.53
N ALA A 29 -7.70 29.79 29.62
CA ALA A 29 -9.03 29.78 30.23
C ALA A 29 -9.14 28.57 31.17
N VAL A 30 -8.83 28.83 32.44
CA VAL A 30 -9.10 27.95 33.58
C VAL A 30 -10.57 28.14 33.93
N LEU A 31 -11.38 27.08 33.84
CA LEU A 31 -12.70 27.05 34.46
C LEU A 31 -12.79 25.83 35.38
N VAL A 32 -12.63 26.10 36.67
CA VAL A 32 -12.91 25.17 37.77
C VAL A 32 -14.40 25.25 38.04
N LEU A 33 -15.12 24.13 37.83
CA LEU A 33 -16.44 23.92 38.40
C LEU A 33 -16.40 22.66 39.26
N ALA A 34 -16.32 22.89 40.56
CA ALA A 34 -16.72 21.93 41.57
C ALA A 34 -18.25 21.77 41.48
N GLY A 35 -18.70 20.54 41.24
CA GLY A 35 -20.11 20.19 41.17
C GLY A 35 -20.35 18.90 41.93
N CYS A 36 -21.24 18.98 42.91
CA CYS A 36 -21.47 18.04 43.99
C CYS A 36 -21.99 16.65 43.56
N ALA A 37 -21.71 15.73 44.48
CA ALA A 37 -22.38 14.46 44.75
C ALA A 37 -23.86 14.37 44.35
N SER A 38 -24.24 13.22 43.78
CA SER A 38 -25.33 12.34 44.25
C SER A 38 -25.81 11.43 43.10
N SER A 39 -25.74 10.11 43.30
CA SER A 39 -26.90 9.20 43.21
C SER A 39 -26.43 7.75 43.04
N SER A 40 -26.57 7.02 44.13
CA SER A 40 -26.66 5.57 44.24
C SER A 40 -27.88 5.01 43.50
N GLY A 41 -27.72 3.87 42.83
CA GLY A 41 -28.81 2.93 42.57
C GLY A 41 -29.19 2.74 41.11
N ALA A 42 -28.61 1.72 40.47
CA ALA A 42 -29.31 0.84 39.53
C ALA A 42 -28.38 -0.35 39.24
N ASP A 43 -28.63 -1.48 39.91
CA ASP A 43 -28.18 -2.80 39.49
C ASP A 43 -28.89 -3.13 38.17
N GLY A 44 -28.41 -2.51 37.09
CA GLY A 44 -28.84 -2.77 35.73
C GLY A 44 -28.22 -4.06 35.27
N SER A 45 -29.10 -5.03 34.97
CA SER A 45 -28.85 -6.21 34.16
C SER A 45 -27.85 -5.93 33.05
N GLY A 46 -26.58 -6.19 33.35
CA GLY A 46 -25.46 -5.95 32.46
C GLY A 46 -25.64 -6.80 31.22
N THR A 47 -26.15 -6.20 30.16
CA THR A 47 -26.10 -6.78 28.82
C THR A 47 -24.65 -7.21 28.61
N PRO A 48 -24.37 -8.48 28.29
CA PRO A 48 -23.00 -8.97 28.17
C PRO A 48 -22.22 -8.02 27.29
N ARG A 49 -21.24 -7.32 27.89
CA ARG A 49 -20.38 -6.39 27.16
C ARG A 49 -19.79 -7.22 26.02
N PRO A 50 -20.02 -6.86 24.75
CA PRO A 50 -19.49 -7.63 23.63
C PRO A 50 -18.01 -7.87 23.90
N SER A 51 -17.60 -9.15 23.93
CA SER A 51 -16.23 -9.50 24.23
C SER A 51 -15.34 -8.71 23.28
N ALA A 52 -14.51 -7.83 23.86
CA ALA A 52 -13.64 -6.97 23.09
C ALA A 52 -12.79 -7.88 22.19
N ARG A 53 -12.91 -7.69 20.88
CA ARG A 53 -12.17 -8.51 19.92
C ARG A 53 -10.67 -8.41 20.21
N PRO A 54 -9.90 -9.48 19.96
CA PRO A 54 -8.46 -9.49 20.25
C PRO A 54 -7.68 -8.32 19.64
N ASP A 55 -8.14 -7.81 18.49
CA ASP A 55 -7.53 -6.74 17.69
C ASP A 55 -8.27 -5.39 17.80
N GLU A 56 -9.18 -5.21 18.75
CA GLU A 56 -10.00 -3.99 18.86
C GLU A 56 -9.17 -2.73 19.12
N ARG A 57 -8.17 -2.81 20.00
CA ARG A 57 -7.26 -1.68 20.26
C ARG A 57 -6.51 -1.28 19.00
N LEU A 58 -6.02 -2.26 18.22
CA LEU A 58 -5.30 -2.01 16.97
C LEU A 58 -6.21 -1.34 15.93
N ARG A 59 -7.46 -1.80 15.78
CA ARG A 59 -8.46 -1.15 14.92
C ARG A 59 -8.68 0.31 15.31
N GLN A 60 -8.85 0.59 16.61
CA GLN A 60 -9.04 1.96 17.10
C GLN A 60 -7.81 2.83 16.80
N THR A 61 -6.59 2.32 17.03
CA THR A 61 -5.35 3.03 16.68
C THR A 61 -5.27 3.34 15.19
N ILE A 62 -5.52 2.35 14.31
CA ILE A 62 -5.49 2.55 12.86
C ILE A 62 -6.55 3.55 12.42
N SER A 63 -7.80 3.39 12.87
CA SER A 63 -8.91 4.27 12.50
C SER A 63 -8.65 5.72 12.92
N GLN A 64 -8.18 5.95 14.15
CA GLN A 64 -7.84 7.30 14.61
C GLN A 64 -6.65 7.91 13.87
N GLY A 65 -5.62 7.11 13.55
CA GLY A 65 -4.50 7.57 12.75
C GLY A 65 -4.91 7.98 11.33
N LEU A 66 -5.77 7.19 10.68
CA LEU A 66 -6.33 7.53 9.37
C LEU A 66 -7.20 8.79 9.42
N LEU A 67 -8.00 9.00 10.48
CA LEU A 67 -8.75 10.25 10.67
C LEU A 67 -7.80 11.46 10.77
N ALA A 68 -6.68 11.32 11.49
CA ALA A 68 -5.69 12.38 11.60
C ALA A 68 -5.01 12.72 10.26
N GLU A 69 -4.93 11.75 9.33
CA GLU A 69 -4.48 11.96 7.95
C GLU A 69 -5.58 12.46 7.00
N GLY A 70 -6.81 12.68 7.49
CA GLY A 70 -7.96 13.09 6.68
C GLY A 70 -8.60 11.97 5.84
N ARG A 71 -8.29 10.70 6.14
CA ARG A 71 -8.80 9.50 5.45
C ARG A 71 -10.08 8.98 6.10
N GLN A 72 -11.13 9.80 6.05
CA GLN A 72 -12.39 9.54 6.79
C GLN A 72 -13.06 8.22 6.38
N GLU A 73 -13.09 7.91 5.08
CA GLU A 73 -13.77 6.72 4.57
C GLU A 73 -12.99 5.44 4.92
N GLU A 74 -11.68 5.44 4.76
CA GLU A 74 -10.82 4.32 5.13
C GLU A 74 -10.84 4.08 6.65
N ALA A 75 -10.82 5.15 7.45
CA ALA A 75 -10.96 5.06 8.90
C ALA A 75 -12.29 4.44 9.32
N ARG A 76 -13.38 4.82 8.65
CA ARG A 76 -14.71 4.23 8.85
C ARG A 76 -14.69 2.74 8.54
N ILE A 77 -14.14 2.35 7.39
CA ILE A 77 -14.03 0.93 6.99
C ILE A 77 -13.26 0.12 8.03
N VAL A 78 -12.12 0.61 8.53
CA VAL A 78 -11.33 -0.08 9.57
C VAL A 78 -12.14 -0.28 10.86
N ALA A 79 -12.95 0.71 11.25
CA ALA A 79 -13.76 0.67 12.46
C ALA A 79 -14.99 -0.25 12.36
N LEU A 80 -15.40 -0.65 11.15
CA LEU A 80 -16.57 -1.54 10.99
C LEU A 80 -16.32 -2.91 11.60
N GLY A 81 -17.35 -3.43 12.27
CA GLY A 81 -17.34 -4.78 12.83
C GLY A 81 -17.11 -5.90 11.79
N GLY A 82 -17.28 -5.66 10.49
CA GLY A 82 -16.97 -6.67 9.47
C GLY A 82 -15.50 -6.78 9.08
N SER A 83 -14.65 -5.86 9.55
CA SER A 83 -13.29 -5.71 9.04
C SER A 83 -12.30 -6.64 9.73
N ARG A 84 -11.53 -7.37 8.93
CA ARG A 84 -10.47 -8.28 9.38
C ARG A 84 -9.11 -7.65 9.13
N LEU A 85 -8.27 -7.62 10.16
CA LEU A 85 -6.87 -7.21 10.06
C LEU A 85 -5.96 -8.44 9.91
N THR A 86 -5.14 -8.46 8.87
CA THR A 86 -4.12 -9.49 8.64
C THR A 86 -2.77 -8.82 8.49
N ARG A 87 -1.78 -9.22 9.30
CA ARG A 87 -0.42 -8.68 9.16
C ARG A 87 0.19 -9.16 7.84
N VAL A 88 0.78 -8.24 7.09
CA VAL A 88 1.55 -8.53 5.87
C VAL A 88 3.02 -8.74 6.26
N GLU A 89 3.65 -9.74 5.65
CA GLU A 89 5.06 -10.03 5.90
C GLU A 89 5.94 -8.93 5.27
N ALA A 90 6.72 -8.25 6.10
CA ALA A 90 7.63 -7.18 5.70
C ALA A 90 8.90 -7.27 6.56
N PRO A 91 9.79 -8.25 6.31
CA PRO A 91 10.94 -8.52 7.17
C PRO A 91 11.99 -7.38 7.15
N PHE A 92 11.88 -6.49 6.17
CA PHE A 92 12.70 -5.29 6.04
C PHE A 92 12.26 -4.14 6.96
N LEU A 93 11.06 -4.22 7.58
CA LEU A 93 10.58 -3.26 8.57
C LEU A 93 10.89 -3.73 9.99
N ARG A 94 11.42 -2.83 10.83
CA ARG A 94 11.83 -3.16 12.21
C ARG A 94 10.85 -2.67 13.25
N THR A 95 10.42 -1.42 13.11
CA THR A 95 9.56 -0.69 14.04
C THR A 95 8.16 -0.44 13.48
N TRP A 96 8.00 -0.59 12.16
CA TRP A 96 6.72 -0.52 11.47
C TRP A 96 6.16 -1.91 11.16
N ALA A 97 4.84 -1.99 11.02
CA ALA A 97 4.13 -3.17 10.55
C ALA A 97 3.10 -2.76 9.50
N ILE A 98 2.91 -3.61 8.48
CA ILE A 98 1.86 -3.44 7.47
C ILE A 98 0.71 -4.39 7.78
N TYR A 99 -0.50 -3.88 7.70
CA TYR A 99 -1.74 -4.64 7.88
C TYR A 99 -2.60 -4.51 6.63
N ARG A 100 -3.12 -5.65 6.19
CA ARG A 100 -4.22 -5.74 5.24
C ARG A 100 -5.54 -5.70 5.99
N VAL A 101 -6.41 -4.79 5.58
CA VAL A 101 -7.77 -4.63 6.08
C VAL A 101 -8.71 -5.18 5.03
N ASP A 102 -9.39 -6.28 5.35
CA ASP A 102 -10.39 -6.90 4.47
C ASP A 102 -11.79 -6.64 5.02
N TYR A 103 -12.66 -5.98 4.25
CA TYR A 103 -14.07 -5.77 4.56
C TYR A 103 -14.96 -6.37 3.47
N ARG A 104 -15.61 -7.50 3.77
CA ARG A 104 -16.37 -8.31 2.80
C ARG A 104 -17.89 -8.26 2.97
N GLN A 105 -18.41 -7.43 3.88
CA GLN A 105 -19.85 -7.36 4.17
C GLN A 105 -20.63 -6.41 3.23
N SER A 106 -19.95 -5.78 2.27
CA SER A 106 -20.54 -4.92 1.24
C SER A 106 -20.67 -5.69 -0.08
N PRO A 107 -21.62 -5.33 -0.97
CA PRO A 107 -21.67 -5.83 -2.36
C PRO A 107 -20.34 -5.66 -3.12
N HIS A 108 -19.51 -4.73 -2.66
CA HIS A 108 -18.16 -4.51 -3.18
C HIS A 108 -17.15 -4.74 -2.04
N PRO A 109 -16.45 -5.88 -2.02
CA PRO A 109 -15.40 -6.14 -1.05
C PRO A 109 -14.33 -5.04 -1.12
N VAL A 110 -14.00 -4.46 0.03
CA VAL A 110 -12.94 -3.46 0.14
C VAL A 110 -11.73 -4.11 0.77
N GLN A 111 -10.56 -3.86 0.18
CA GLN A 111 -9.28 -4.26 0.74
C GLN A 111 -8.35 -3.05 0.75
N LEU A 112 -7.81 -2.76 1.93
CA LEU A 112 -6.86 -1.67 2.17
C LEU A 112 -5.57 -2.23 2.74
N HIS A 113 -4.47 -1.51 2.54
CA HIS A 113 -3.19 -1.73 3.20
C HIS A 113 -2.82 -0.47 3.97
N VAL A 114 -2.52 -0.66 5.24
CA VAL A 114 -2.13 0.42 6.17
C VAL A 114 -0.83 0.03 6.85
N ALA A 115 0.07 1.00 7.04
CA ALA A 115 1.27 0.82 7.83
C ALA A 115 1.10 1.51 9.18
N THR A 116 1.60 0.91 10.25
CA THR A 116 1.58 1.49 11.60
C THR A 116 2.96 1.41 12.23
N GLY A 117 3.43 2.49 12.86
CA GLY A 117 4.72 2.53 13.54
C GLY A 117 5.00 3.91 14.13
N GLY A 118 5.75 3.96 15.24
CA GLY A 118 6.13 5.25 15.87
C GLY A 118 4.97 6.17 16.24
N GLY A 119 3.79 5.61 16.58
CA GLY A 119 2.58 6.39 16.89
C GLY A 119 1.87 6.97 15.66
N ARG A 120 2.29 6.60 14.44
CA ARG A 120 1.72 7.03 13.17
C ARG A 120 1.04 5.86 12.46
N VAL A 121 0.14 6.22 11.55
CA VAL A 121 -0.58 5.31 10.66
C VAL A 121 -0.54 5.94 9.28
N GLU A 122 -0.20 5.19 8.24
CA GLU A 122 -0.15 5.66 6.86
C GLU A 122 -1.00 4.74 5.97
N LEU A 123 -1.87 5.31 5.13
CA LEU A 123 -2.57 4.55 4.09
C LEU A 123 -1.61 4.25 2.92
N LEU A 124 -1.45 2.97 2.56
CA LEU A 124 -0.59 2.54 1.45
C LEU A 124 -1.36 2.33 0.15
N THR A 125 -2.59 1.81 0.23
CA THR A 125 -3.42 1.52 -0.96
C THR A 125 -3.62 2.76 -1.82
N GLY A 126 -3.18 2.68 -3.08
CA GLY A 126 -3.25 3.79 -4.04
C GLY A 126 -2.33 4.96 -3.74
N VAL A 127 -1.42 4.85 -2.76
CA VAL A 127 -0.49 5.92 -2.36
C VAL A 127 0.94 5.39 -2.29
N PRO A 128 1.61 5.17 -3.45
CA PRO A 128 3.00 4.67 -3.48
C PRO A 128 3.97 5.46 -2.61
N GLU A 129 3.79 6.78 -2.54
CA GLU A 129 4.72 7.65 -1.81
C GLU A 129 4.60 7.48 -0.28
N ALA A 130 3.48 6.95 0.21
CA ALA A 130 3.33 6.57 1.61
C ALA A 130 4.26 5.41 1.97
N PHE A 131 4.45 4.46 1.05
CA PHE A 131 5.39 3.35 1.26
C PHE A 131 6.82 3.86 1.46
N GLY A 132 7.26 4.83 0.63
CA GLY A 132 8.56 5.48 0.79
C GLY A 132 8.71 6.25 2.09
N ARG A 133 7.65 6.91 2.59
CA ARG A 133 7.65 7.55 3.91
C ARG A 133 7.81 6.52 5.03
N VAL A 134 7.13 5.38 4.94
CA VAL A 134 7.21 4.30 5.92
C VAL A 134 8.61 3.69 5.98
N THR A 135 9.20 3.32 4.84
CA THR A 135 10.54 2.73 4.82
C THR A 135 11.61 3.72 5.27
N ALA A 136 11.48 5.01 4.92
CA ALA A 136 12.37 6.06 5.40
C ALA A 136 12.24 6.29 6.91
N ALA A 137 11.02 6.33 7.45
CA ALA A 137 10.78 6.51 8.88
C ALA A 137 11.20 5.31 9.72
N ASP A 138 11.14 4.09 9.17
CA ASP A 138 11.64 2.88 9.82
C ASP A 138 13.18 2.81 9.84
N GLY A 139 13.85 3.54 8.95
CA GLY A 139 15.29 3.39 8.72
C GLY A 139 15.62 2.06 8.05
N THR A 140 14.75 1.59 7.15
CA THR A 140 14.91 0.32 6.43
C THR A 140 16.27 0.25 5.74
N ALA A 141 16.94 -0.89 5.90
CA ALA A 141 18.23 -1.19 5.28
C ALA A 141 18.11 -2.44 4.41
N VAL A 142 18.52 -2.33 3.15
CA VAL A 142 18.48 -3.42 2.17
C VAL A 142 19.91 -3.85 1.86
N GLY A 143 20.35 -4.94 2.50
CA GLY A 143 21.72 -5.46 2.38
C GLY A 143 21.89 -6.61 1.38
N ASP A 144 20.78 -7.27 1.01
CA ASP A 144 20.81 -8.49 0.20
C ASP A 144 19.60 -8.56 -0.76
N ALA A 145 19.71 -9.45 -1.74
CA ALA A 145 18.70 -9.63 -2.78
C ALA A 145 17.36 -10.14 -2.24
N ALA A 146 17.36 -10.99 -1.20
CA ALA A 146 16.12 -11.52 -0.63
C ALA A 146 15.29 -10.42 0.04
N THR A 147 15.96 -9.54 0.78
CA THR A 147 15.36 -8.34 1.38
C THR A 147 14.84 -7.39 0.30
N ALA A 148 15.58 -7.21 -0.81
CA ALA A 148 15.13 -6.40 -1.93
C ALA A 148 13.88 -6.97 -2.61
N VAL A 149 13.82 -8.31 -2.80
CA VAL A 149 12.63 -9.00 -3.33
C VAL A 149 11.43 -8.83 -2.42
N ALA A 150 11.61 -9.04 -1.10
CA ALA A 150 10.54 -8.88 -0.13
C ALA A 150 9.98 -7.44 -0.14
N LEU A 151 10.86 -6.43 -0.19
CA LEU A 151 10.47 -5.02 -0.28
C LEU A 151 9.73 -4.71 -1.58
N ALA A 152 10.28 -5.12 -2.72
CA ALA A 152 9.68 -4.88 -4.03
C ALA A 152 8.29 -5.53 -4.15
N ARG A 153 8.15 -6.77 -3.66
CA ARG A 153 6.86 -7.47 -3.62
C ARG A 153 5.85 -6.74 -2.73
N ALA A 154 6.25 -6.40 -1.50
CA ALA A 154 5.38 -5.66 -0.59
C ALA A 154 4.97 -4.30 -1.17
N TYR A 155 5.88 -3.59 -1.85
CA TYR A 155 5.57 -2.34 -2.55
C TYR A 155 4.45 -2.54 -3.59
N VAL A 156 4.57 -3.53 -4.49
CA VAL A 156 3.55 -3.79 -5.54
C VAL A 156 2.21 -4.19 -4.93
N GLU A 157 2.22 -5.09 -3.94
CA GLU A 157 0.98 -5.60 -3.32
C GLU A 157 0.26 -4.53 -2.49
N THR A 158 1.00 -3.71 -1.75
CA THR A 158 0.41 -2.80 -0.76
C THR A 158 0.03 -1.44 -1.34
N THR A 159 0.74 -0.99 -2.39
CA THR A 159 0.49 0.30 -3.04
C THR A 159 -0.50 0.24 -4.19
N ARG A 160 -1.07 -0.95 -4.46
CA ARG A 160 -2.09 -1.17 -5.48
C ARG A 160 -3.25 -0.18 -5.38
N PRO A 161 -3.82 0.30 -6.50
CA PRO A 161 -5.04 1.10 -6.47
C PRO A 161 -6.22 0.33 -5.84
N GLY A 162 -7.03 1.03 -5.05
CA GLY A 162 -8.28 0.48 -4.51
C GLY A 162 -9.27 0.14 -5.63
N GLY A 163 -10.03 -0.94 -5.47
CA GLY A 163 -11.05 -1.37 -6.44
C GLY A 163 -10.52 -1.96 -7.75
N VAL A 164 -9.20 -2.00 -7.95
CA VAL A 164 -8.57 -2.63 -9.12
C VAL A 164 -8.06 -4.00 -8.72
N LEU A 165 -8.35 -5.02 -9.55
CA LEU A 165 -7.77 -6.35 -9.40
C LEU A 165 -6.24 -6.23 -9.47
N THR A 166 -5.52 -6.58 -8.40
CA THR A 166 -4.06 -6.58 -8.44
C THR A 166 -3.49 -7.67 -7.55
N TYR A 167 -2.65 -8.53 -8.11
CA TYR A 167 -1.92 -9.56 -7.37
C TYR A 167 -0.59 -9.90 -8.07
N VAL A 168 0.41 -10.27 -7.27
CA VAL A 168 1.72 -10.70 -7.76
C VAL A 168 1.65 -12.17 -8.18
N VAL A 169 2.30 -12.51 -9.28
CA VAL A 169 2.40 -13.88 -9.81
C VAL A 169 3.85 -14.33 -9.83
N GLY A 170 4.12 -15.55 -9.37
CA GLY A 170 5.45 -16.16 -9.40
C GLY A 170 5.69 -17.04 -10.63
N ARG A 171 4.62 -17.40 -11.32
CA ARG A 171 4.61 -18.17 -12.58
C ARG A 171 3.34 -17.83 -13.35
N VAL A 172 3.31 -18.14 -14.65
CA VAL A 172 2.13 -17.84 -15.48
C VAL A 172 0.89 -18.63 -15.03
N GLU A 173 1.09 -19.78 -14.40
CA GLU A 173 0.00 -20.61 -13.85
C GLU A 173 -0.66 -20.01 -12.60
N ASP A 174 -0.04 -19.02 -11.96
CA ASP A 174 -0.66 -18.30 -10.84
C ASP A 174 -1.69 -17.26 -11.33
N ILE A 175 -1.81 -17.04 -12.64
CA ILE A 175 -2.85 -16.16 -13.21
C ILE A 175 -4.21 -16.83 -13.01
N GLU A 176 -5.08 -16.15 -12.26
CA GLU A 176 -6.46 -16.58 -12.00
C GLU A 176 -7.34 -16.28 -13.22
N PHE A 177 -7.27 -17.15 -14.23
CA PHE A 177 -8.15 -17.07 -15.39
C PHE A 177 -9.61 -17.30 -15.00
N ARG A 178 -10.53 -16.69 -15.74
CA ARG A 178 -11.97 -16.82 -15.49
C ARG A 178 -12.40 -18.29 -15.52
N PRO A 179 -13.19 -18.77 -14.56
CA PRO A 179 -13.74 -20.13 -14.62
C PRO A 179 -14.59 -20.34 -15.87
N GLY A 180 -14.51 -21.52 -16.47
CA GLY A 180 -15.36 -21.91 -17.60
C GLY A 180 -15.11 -21.16 -18.91
N ILE A 181 -13.91 -20.61 -19.14
CA ILE A 181 -13.60 -20.01 -20.45
C ILE A 181 -13.65 -21.06 -21.57
N THR A 182 -14.22 -20.69 -22.71
CA THR A 182 -14.36 -21.54 -23.91
C THR A 182 -14.04 -20.73 -25.17
N GLY A 183 -13.93 -21.43 -26.31
CA GLY A 183 -13.68 -20.82 -27.62
C GLY A 183 -12.40 -19.98 -27.67
N ALA A 184 -12.44 -18.85 -28.38
CA ALA A 184 -11.30 -17.96 -28.57
C ALA A 184 -10.64 -17.48 -27.27
N ALA A 185 -11.41 -17.34 -26.17
CA ALA A 185 -10.85 -16.95 -24.88
C ALA A 185 -10.00 -18.06 -24.25
N ALA A 186 -10.39 -19.33 -24.44
CA ALA A 186 -9.62 -20.49 -24.00
C ALA A 186 -8.34 -20.65 -24.81
N GLU A 187 -8.43 -20.51 -26.13
CA GLU A 187 -7.28 -20.51 -27.03
C GLU A 187 -6.30 -19.40 -26.63
N ARG A 188 -6.80 -18.18 -26.38
CA ARG A 188 -5.98 -17.06 -25.93
C ARG A 188 -5.27 -17.33 -24.61
N ARG A 189 -5.95 -17.95 -23.63
CA ARG A 189 -5.29 -18.40 -22.38
C ARG A 189 -4.14 -19.36 -22.69
N ASP A 190 -4.37 -20.35 -23.54
CA ASP A 190 -3.40 -21.40 -23.82
C ASP A 190 -2.17 -20.84 -24.55
N GLU A 191 -2.36 -19.89 -25.47
CA GLU A 191 -1.27 -19.10 -26.08
C GLU A 191 -0.45 -18.34 -25.03
N ILE A 192 -1.11 -17.62 -24.12
CA ILE A 192 -0.43 -16.87 -23.05
C ILE A 192 0.39 -17.83 -22.18
N LEU A 193 -0.19 -18.96 -21.78
CA LEU A 193 0.50 -19.97 -20.99
C LEU A 193 1.72 -20.52 -21.74
N ALA A 194 1.59 -20.85 -23.03
CA ALA A 194 2.69 -21.37 -23.83
C ALA A 194 3.82 -20.34 -24.00
N GLU A 195 3.49 -19.09 -24.29
CA GLU A 195 4.48 -18.03 -24.53
C GLU A 195 5.21 -17.62 -23.24
N TYR A 196 4.50 -17.49 -22.13
CA TYR A 196 5.03 -16.86 -20.92
C TYR A 196 5.51 -17.82 -19.84
N ARG A 197 5.16 -19.11 -19.89
CA ARG A 197 5.70 -20.14 -18.96
C ARG A 197 7.24 -20.14 -18.86
N PRO A 198 8.02 -20.02 -19.94
CA PRO A 198 9.47 -19.95 -19.81
C PRO A 198 9.98 -18.58 -19.31
N ARG A 199 9.18 -17.50 -19.44
CA ARG A 199 9.60 -16.11 -19.20
C ARG A 199 9.25 -15.59 -17.81
N ILE A 200 8.07 -15.93 -17.28
CA ILE A 200 7.63 -15.51 -15.96
C ILE A 200 8.26 -16.44 -14.93
N LYS A 201 9.01 -15.84 -13.99
CA LYS A 201 9.68 -16.51 -12.89
C LYS A 201 9.26 -15.85 -11.58
N GLN A 202 9.60 -16.51 -10.47
CA GLN A 202 9.39 -15.94 -9.16
C GLN A 202 10.11 -14.59 -9.05
N PRO A 203 9.59 -13.65 -8.23
CA PRO A 203 10.26 -12.40 -7.96
C PRO A 203 11.73 -12.62 -7.61
N ALA A 204 12.62 -11.90 -8.29
CA ALA A 204 14.06 -12.03 -8.15
C ALA A 204 14.70 -10.65 -8.17
N ALA A 205 15.84 -10.49 -7.50
CA ALA A 205 16.59 -9.25 -7.49
C ALA A 205 18.06 -9.51 -7.79
N GLU A 206 18.65 -8.60 -8.55
CA GLU A 206 20.07 -8.62 -8.91
C GLU A 206 20.73 -7.33 -8.41
N ALA A 207 22.00 -7.42 -8.03
CA ALA A 207 22.76 -6.23 -7.63
C ALA A 207 22.91 -5.28 -8.83
N SER A 208 22.61 -4.00 -8.62
CA SER A 208 22.62 -2.98 -9.65
C SER A 208 23.04 -1.64 -9.07
N GLY A 209 24.21 -1.13 -9.48
CA GLY A 209 24.78 0.10 -8.94
C GLY A 209 25.00 0.03 -7.42
N ARG A 210 24.31 0.90 -6.67
CA ARG A 210 24.37 0.99 -5.19
C ARG A 210 23.16 0.33 -4.48
N GLY A 211 22.47 -0.56 -5.18
CA GLY A 211 21.28 -1.23 -4.67
C GLY A 211 20.98 -2.48 -5.47
N PHE A 212 19.69 -2.74 -5.67
CA PHE A 212 19.18 -3.90 -6.38
C PHE A 212 18.18 -3.48 -7.44
N THR A 213 18.07 -4.25 -8.50
CA THR A 213 16.93 -4.20 -9.42
C THR A 213 16.15 -5.49 -9.24
N ALA A 214 14.93 -5.37 -8.72
CA ALA A 214 14.00 -6.48 -8.54
C ALA A 214 13.03 -6.55 -9.73
N THR A 215 12.81 -7.76 -10.26
CA THR A 215 11.75 -8.02 -11.24
C THR A 215 10.56 -8.64 -10.53
N VAL A 216 9.39 -8.01 -10.64
CA VAL A 216 8.12 -8.53 -10.10
C VAL A 216 7.10 -8.61 -11.23
N TYR A 217 6.37 -9.72 -11.33
CA TYR A 217 5.26 -9.86 -12.26
C TYR A 217 3.95 -9.71 -11.50
N ALA A 218 3.02 -8.92 -12.04
CA ALA A 218 1.73 -8.70 -11.42
C ALA A 218 0.63 -8.69 -12.48
N VAL A 219 -0.53 -9.24 -12.12
CA VAL A 219 -1.76 -8.98 -12.85
C VAL A 219 -2.36 -7.70 -12.27
N LYS A 220 -2.67 -6.73 -13.13
CA LYS A 220 -3.37 -5.49 -12.77
C LYS A 220 -4.53 -5.28 -13.72
N ASP A 221 -5.75 -5.26 -13.18
CA ASP A 221 -6.98 -5.31 -13.94
C ASP A 221 -6.97 -6.52 -14.90
N LYS A 222 -6.89 -6.27 -16.20
CA LYS A 222 -6.76 -7.31 -17.24
C LYS A 222 -5.38 -7.34 -17.88
N ALA A 223 -4.35 -6.77 -17.26
CA ALA A 223 -3.02 -6.73 -17.84
C ALA A 223 -2.03 -7.58 -17.02
N LEU A 224 -1.21 -8.37 -17.71
CA LEU A 224 0.02 -8.88 -17.12
C LEU A 224 1.09 -7.80 -17.27
N GLN A 225 1.67 -7.40 -16.14
CA GLN A 225 2.70 -6.38 -16.08
C GLN A 225 3.99 -6.96 -15.50
N ARG A 226 5.12 -6.48 -16.04
CA ARG A 226 6.46 -6.64 -15.45
C ARG A 226 6.85 -5.31 -14.82
N HIS A 227 7.21 -5.37 -13.55
CA HIS A 227 7.77 -4.26 -12.79
C HIS A 227 9.28 -4.48 -12.68
N ASP A 228 10.07 -3.56 -13.20
CA ASP A 228 11.51 -3.47 -13.00
C ASP A 228 11.76 -2.41 -11.92
N ILE A 229 11.92 -2.87 -10.68
CA ILE A 229 11.91 -2.06 -9.48
C ILE A 229 13.34 -1.83 -8.98
N GLY A 230 13.82 -0.59 -9.06
CA GLY A 230 15.06 -0.16 -8.42
C GLY A 230 14.86 -0.01 -6.92
N VAL A 231 15.64 -0.73 -6.11
CA VAL A 231 15.63 -0.66 -4.65
C VAL A 231 17.00 -0.20 -4.16
N THR A 232 17.04 0.97 -3.51
CA THR A 232 18.29 1.47 -2.92
C THR A 232 18.62 0.77 -1.60
N ALA A 233 19.87 0.85 -1.14
CA ALA A 233 20.28 0.33 0.18
C ALA A 233 19.48 0.92 1.37
N LYS A 234 18.80 2.07 1.19
CA LYS A 234 17.95 2.73 2.19
C LYS A 234 16.46 2.44 2.02
N GLY A 235 16.09 1.49 1.15
CA GLY A 235 14.70 1.11 0.91
C GLY A 235 13.87 2.08 0.07
N ALA A 236 14.49 3.08 -0.56
CA ALA A 236 13.81 3.90 -1.58
C ALA A 236 13.57 3.09 -2.86
N VAL A 237 12.42 3.30 -3.50
CA VAL A 237 11.89 2.52 -4.62
C VAL A 237 11.70 3.41 -5.85
N ASP A 238 12.12 2.92 -7.01
CA ASP A 238 11.78 3.46 -8.35
C ASP A 238 11.16 2.33 -9.17
N ASP A 239 9.92 2.47 -9.64
CA ASP A 239 9.19 1.40 -10.34
C ASP A 239 8.98 1.74 -11.82
N ARG A 240 9.44 0.85 -12.69
CA ARG A 240 9.20 0.92 -14.13
C ARG A 240 8.32 -0.23 -14.55
N VAL A 241 7.15 0.10 -15.10
CA VAL A 241 6.15 -0.89 -15.47
C VAL A 241 6.12 -1.08 -16.98
N LYS A 242 6.17 -2.34 -17.42
CA LYS A 242 5.95 -2.76 -18.80
C LYS A 242 4.76 -3.71 -18.86
N THR A 243 3.74 -3.37 -19.64
CA THR A 243 2.67 -4.31 -19.97
C THR A 243 3.20 -5.37 -20.93
N LEU A 244 3.08 -6.64 -20.54
CA LEU A 244 3.46 -7.79 -21.35
C LEU A 244 2.28 -8.33 -22.15
N VAL A 245 1.13 -8.46 -21.49
CA VAL A 245 -0.10 -8.97 -22.09
C VAL A 245 -1.25 -8.04 -21.70
N PRO A 246 -1.86 -7.33 -22.65
CA PRO A 246 -3.13 -6.66 -22.41
C PRO A 246 -4.30 -7.67 -22.48
N ASP A 247 -5.45 -7.29 -21.94
CA ASP A 247 -6.73 -7.98 -22.09
C ASP A 247 -6.75 -9.48 -21.72
N LEU A 248 -6.09 -9.82 -20.60
CA LEU A 248 -6.15 -11.14 -19.99
C LEU A 248 -7.61 -11.57 -19.75
N PRO A 249 -7.95 -12.85 -20.02
CA PRO A 249 -9.27 -13.41 -19.72
C PRO A 249 -9.42 -13.75 -18.23
N VAL A 250 -9.18 -12.78 -17.35
CA VAL A 250 -9.37 -12.86 -15.89
C VAL A 250 -10.78 -12.42 -15.47
N PRO A 251 -11.26 -12.75 -14.26
CA PRO A 251 -12.46 -12.17 -13.68
C PRO A 251 -12.37 -10.64 -13.54
N TYR A 252 -13.52 -9.98 -13.52
CA TYR A 252 -13.60 -8.53 -13.28
C TYR A 252 -13.34 -8.15 -11.82
N THR A 253 -13.59 -9.09 -10.90
CA THR A 253 -13.42 -8.96 -9.45
C THR A 253 -13.00 -10.31 -8.88
N LEU A 254 -12.19 -10.30 -7.80
CA LEU A 254 -11.92 -11.48 -6.97
C LEU A 254 -12.85 -11.54 -5.76
#